data_AF-A0A1F2SW49-F1
#
_entry.id   AF-A0A1F2SW49-F1
#
_cell.length_a   1.000
_cell.length_b   1.000
_cell.length_c   1.000
_cell.angle_alpha   90.00
_cell.angle_beta   90.00
_cell.angle_gamma   90.00
#
_symmetry.space_group_name_H-M   'P 1'
#
loop_
_entity.id
_entity.type
_entity.pdbx_description
1 polymer ?
#
loop_
_entity_poly.entity_id
_entity_poly.type
_entity_poly.pdbx_seq_one_letter_code
_entity_poly.pdbx_strand_id
1 'polypeptide(L)'
;MLKAPAVLAGVVALTFVAAAPLALAMRGAMQAHLGRSLMADAAADGVNFDWWQEFASQSPGLGATFTPAVIGFASTLDGLSGLLDAQPRPLPVLGAAAAYLLAWTFLSGGILDRYARRRPTRADGFFAAAGVFFWRLLRLGVVAALAYWCLFTYVHAWLLDDAYGRLTRDLAAERQAFAWRLLLYAVFGLLLAGVNVTLEYARIRLVVEDRRSALGALKAALGFIGRHTPRVIGLYALNGLTFVALTAGWSVAAPGAGGAGWSMWAGLLAAQVWLLARLALKLQFMASQTALFQASLAHAGYTAAPRAVWPESAAAEMLGPG
;
A
#
# COMPACT_ATOMS: atom_id res chain seq x y z
N MET A 1 -15.98 1.45 -9.97
CA MET A 1 -14.76 0.68 -10.30
C MET A 1 -14.86 -0.19 -11.55
N LEU A 2 -15.95 -0.96 -11.71
CA LEU A 2 -16.18 -1.82 -12.88
C LEU A 2 -16.12 -1.12 -14.25
N LYS A 3 -16.18 0.21 -14.28
CA LYS A 3 -16.11 1.04 -15.49
C LYS A 3 -14.68 1.38 -15.97
N ALA A 4 -13.62 0.88 -15.33
CA ALA A 4 -12.23 1.18 -15.71
C ALA A 4 -11.27 -0.02 -15.53
N PRO A 5 -11.50 -1.16 -16.22
CA PRO A 5 -10.68 -2.37 -16.06
C PRO A 5 -9.20 -2.14 -16.42
N ALA A 6 -8.90 -1.24 -17.36
CA ALA A 6 -7.54 -0.93 -17.78
C ALA A 6 -6.65 -0.38 -16.65
N VAL A 7 -7.21 0.38 -15.71
CA VAL A 7 -6.44 0.91 -14.56
C VAL A 7 -6.03 -0.22 -13.62
N LEU A 8 -6.96 -1.15 -13.35
CA LEU A 8 -6.68 -2.32 -12.54
C LEU A 8 -5.64 -3.22 -13.22
N ALA A 9 -5.79 -3.49 -14.52
CA ALA A 9 -4.84 -4.27 -15.30
C ALA A 9 -3.43 -3.66 -15.30
N GLY A 10 -3.31 -2.34 -15.50
CA GLY A 10 -2.02 -1.65 -15.45
C GLY A 10 -1.35 -1.71 -14.08
N VAL A 11 -2.12 -1.58 -13.01
CA VAL A 11 -1.63 -1.70 -11.62
C VAL A 11 -1.18 -3.14 -11.30
N VAL A 12 -1.91 -4.13 -11.80
CA VAL A 12 -1.55 -5.55 -11.67
C VAL A 12 -0.25 -5.82 -12.42
N ALA A 13 -0.15 -5.38 -13.68
CA ALA A 13 1.06 -5.52 -14.49
C ALA A 13 2.28 -4.89 -13.81
N LEU A 14 2.13 -3.68 -13.26
CA LEU A 14 3.19 -3.03 -12.47
C LEU A 14 3.62 -3.88 -11.27
N THR A 15 2.65 -4.46 -10.55
CA THR A 15 2.94 -5.30 -9.39
C THR A 15 3.75 -6.54 -9.79
N PHE A 16 3.40 -7.18 -10.91
CA PHE A 16 4.18 -8.29 -11.46
C PHE A 16 5.58 -7.89 -11.89
N VAL A 17 5.73 -6.77 -12.60
CA VAL A 17 7.05 -6.27 -13.04
C VAL A 17 7.94 -5.95 -11.85
N ALA A 18 7.39 -5.35 -10.79
CA ALA A 18 8.14 -5.05 -9.57
C ALA A 18 8.54 -6.32 -8.79
N ALA A 19 7.69 -7.35 -8.79
CA ALA A 19 7.94 -8.61 -8.07
C ALA A 19 8.83 -9.60 -8.85
N ALA A 20 8.85 -9.53 -10.19
CA ALA A 20 9.52 -10.51 -11.04
C ALA A 20 11.03 -10.66 -10.75
N PRO A 21 11.83 -9.59 -10.57
CA PRO A 21 13.26 -9.73 -10.28
C PRO A 21 13.51 -10.47 -8.97
N LEU A 22 12.74 -10.19 -7.92
CA LEU A 22 12.85 -10.85 -6.63
C LEU A 22 12.44 -12.32 -6.73
N ALA A 23 11.37 -12.63 -7.47
CA ALA A 23 10.92 -13.99 -7.69
C ALA A 23 11.97 -14.82 -8.46
N LEU A 24 12.60 -14.26 -9.48
CA LEU A 24 13.66 -14.92 -10.24
C LEU A 24 14.93 -15.14 -9.40
N ALA A 25 15.31 -14.15 -8.59
CA ALA A 25 16.44 -14.28 -7.67
C ALA A 25 16.19 -15.38 -6.62
N MET A 26 14.98 -15.42 -6.04
CA MET A 26 14.58 -16.45 -5.09
C MET A 26 14.58 -17.84 -5.72
N ARG A 27 14.02 -17.96 -6.94
CA ARG A 27 14.04 -19.22 -7.69
C ARG A 27 15.46 -19.72 -7.92
N GLY A 28 16.39 -18.84 -8.31
CA GLY A 28 17.79 -19.19 -8.49
C GLY A 28 18.44 -19.71 -7.20
N ALA A 29 18.19 -19.03 -6.07
CA ALA A 29 18.69 -19.44 -4.77
C ALA A 29 18.14 -20.82 -4.34
N MET A 30 16.84 -21.04 -4.51
CA MET A 30 16.20 -22.33 -4.22
C MET A 30 16.74 -23.45 -5.10
N GLN A 31 16.91 -23.20 -6.40
CA GLN A 31 17.46 -24.19 -7.34
C GLN A 31 18.91 -24.57 -7.01
N ALA A 32 19.72 -23.59 -6.59
CA ALA A 32 21.09 -23.83 -6.16
C ALA A 32 21.16 -24.67 -4.87
N HIS A 33 20.23 -24.46 -3.93
CA HIS A 33 20.21 -25.17 -2.64
C HIS A 33 19.57 -26.56 -2.73
N LEU A 34 18.46 -26.71 -3.45
CA LEU A 34 17.76 -28.00 -3.61
C LEU A 34 18.52 -28.99 -4.50
N GLY A 35 19.24 -28.50 -5.51
CA GLY A 35 19.98 -29.34 -6.46
C GLY A 35 19.10 -30.43 -7.09
N ARG A 36 19.68 -31.62 -7.36
CA ARG A 36 18.96 -32.86 -7.72
C ARG A 36 18.80 -33.79 -6.51
N SER A 37 18.68 -33.24 -5.31
CA SER A 37 18.66 -34.03 -4.07
C SER A 37 17.30 -34.68 -3.82
N LEU A 38 17.27 -35.75 -3.00
CA LEU A 38 16.04 -36.37 -2.50
C LEU A 38 15.10 -35.37 -1.77
N MET A 39 15.63 -34.23 -1.33
CA MET A 39 14.84 -33.17 -0.72
C MET A 39 13.98 -32.41 -1.73
N ALA A 40 14.35 -32.43 -3.02
CA ALA A 40 13.53 -31.83 -4.08
C ALA A 40 12.22 -32.59 -4.30
N ASP A 41 12.27 -33.93 -4.28
CA ASP A 41 11.08 -34.78 -4.40
C ASP A 41 10.20 -34.68 -3.15
N ALA A 42 10.81 -34.69 -1.95
CA ALA A 42 10.08 -34.48 -0.70
C ALA A 42 9.43 -33.08 -0.60
N ALA A 43 10.09 -32.04 -1.11
CA ALA A 43 9.54 -30.69 -1.20
C ALA A 43 8.48 -30.55 -2.32
N ALA A 44 8.50 -31.44 -3.31
CA ALA A 44 7.47 -31.51 -4.34
C ALA A 44 6.22 -32.22 -3.83
N ASP A 45 6.35 -33.26 -3.01
CA ASP A 45 5.19 -33.96 -2.44
C ASP A 45 4.51 -33.19 -1.30
N GLY A 46 5.22 -32.28 -0.65
CA GLY A 46 4.68 -31.42 0.41
C GLY A 46 5.70 -30.41 0.93
N VAL A 47 5.37 -29.70 2.02
CA VAL A 47 6.31 -28.76 2.65
C VAL A 47 7.29 -29.51 3.54
N ASN A 48 8.58 -29.47 3.18
CA ASN A 48 9.67 -29.96 4.03
C ASN A 48 10.17 -28.82 4.94
N PHE A 49 9.70 -28.82 6.20
CA PHE A 49 10.03 -27.78 7.17
C PHE A 49 11.50 -27.80 7.60
N ASP A 50 12.13 -28.98 7.67
CA ASP A 50 13.53 -29.13 8.06
C ASP A 50 14.45 -28.49 7.01
N TRP A 51 14.20 -28.80 5.74
CA TRP A 51 14.90 -28.14 4.63
C TRP A 51 14.67 -26.63 4.61
N TRP A 52 13.44 -26.18 4.88
CA TRP A 52 13.12 -24.74 4.87
C TRP A 52 13.86 -24.00 5.98
N GLN A 53 13.91 -24.55 7.19
CA GLN A 53 14.69 -23.99 8.29
C GLN A 53 16.18 -23.96 7.95
N GLU A 54 16.71 -25.04 7.38
CA GLU A 54 18.11 -25.10 6.94
C GLU A 54 18.40 -24.03 5.87
N PHE A 55 17.57 -23.93 4.82
CA PHE A 55 17.69 -22.92 3.77
C PHE A 55 17.65 -21.49 4.33
N ALA A 56 16.70 -21.19 5.22
CA ALA A 56 16.56 -19.87 5.83
C ALA A 56 17.76 -19.53 6.74
N SER A 57 18.34 -20.53 7.41
CA SER A 57 19.52 -20.35 8.26
C SER A 57 20.81 -20.11 7.45
N GLN A 58 20.91 -20.71 6.26
CA GLN A 58 22.11 -20.65 5.42
C GLN A 58 22.05 -19.55 4.34
N SER A 59 20.87 -18.99 4.07
CA SER A 59 20.66 -18.01 2.99
C SER A 59 20.46 -16.58 3.53
N PRO A 60 21.51 -15.75 3.59
CA PRO A 60 21.36 -14.35 4.00
C PRO A 60 20.58 -13.52 2.96
N GLY A 61 20.13 -12.33 3.39
CA GLY A 61 19.51 -11.35 2.50
C GLY A 61 18.09 -11.74 2.08
N LEU A 62 17.88 -12.02 0.79
CA LEU A 62 16.56 -12.34 0.26
C LEU A 62 16.05 -13.68 0.81
N GLY A 63 16.91 -14.71 0.89
CA GLY A 63 16.54 -16.05 1.34
C GLY A 63 15.94 -16.07 2.76
N ALA A 64 16.47 -15.24 3.66
CA ALA A 64 15.97 -15.07 5.02
C ALA A 64 14.51 -14.56 5.10
N THR A 65 13.98 -13.97 4.02
CA THR A 65 12.56 -13.54 3.96
C THR A 65 11.62 -14.66 3.52
N PHE A 66 12.17 -15.76 3.03
CA PHE A 66 11.41 -16.96 2.73
C PHE A 66 11.21 -17.75 4.01
N THR A 67 10.17 -17.40 4.77
CA THR A 67 9.78 -18.10 6.00
C THR A 67 8.50 -18.91 5.77
N PRO A 68 8.18 -19.91 6.62
CA PRO A 68 6.91 -20.62 6.53
C PRO A 68 5.68 -19.71 6.57
N ALA A 69 5.82 -18.51 7.16
CA ALA A 69 4.78 -17.51 7.18
C ALA A 69 4.42 -16.97 5.79
N VAL A 70 5.22 -17.20 4.75
CA VAL A 70 4.87 -16.80 3.37
C VAL A 70 3.63 -17.54 2.84
N ILE A 71 3.24 -18.66 3.45
CA ILE A 71 2.10 -19.48 3.01
C ILE A 71 0.77 -18.93 3.56
N GLY A 72 -0.21 -18.77 2.66
CA GLY A 72 -1.61 -18.52 3.03
C GLY A 72 -1.82 -17.24 3.85
N PHE A 73 -2.67 -17.32 4.88
CA PHE A 73 -3.03 -16.18 5.72
C PHE A 73 -1.89 -15.70 6.63
N ALA A 74 -0.96 -16.60 7.00
CA ALA A 74 0.20 -16.26 7.83
C ALA A 74 1.02 -15.12 7.22
N SER A 75 1.05 -15.01 5.88
CA SER A 75 1.82 -13.97 5.17
C SER A 75 1.27 -12.58 5.43
N THR A 76 -0.05 -12.49 5.64
CA THR A 76 -0.72 -11.23 5.93
C THR A 76 -0.47 -10.81 7.37
N LEU A 77 -0.46 -11.77 8.30
CA LEU A 77 -0.14 -11.52 9.71
C LEU A 77 1.34 -11.19 9.91
N ASP A 78 2.26 -11.91 9.28
CA ASP A 78 3.70 -11.64 9.34
C ASP A 78 4.05 -10.27 8.77
N GLY A 79 3.43 -9.89 7.64
CA GLY A 79 3.57 -8.55 7.09
C GLY A 79 3.06 -7.46 8.05
N LEU A 80 1.95 -7.69 8.73
CA LEU A 80 1.38 -6.76 9.71
C LEU A 80 2.23 -6.69 10.98
N SER A 81 2.63 -7.83 11.55
CA SER A 81 3.48 -7.90 12.74
C SER A 81 4.83 -7.27 12.46
N GLY A 82 5.50 -7.64 11.37
CA GLY A 82 6.78 -7.05 11.02
C GLY A 82 6.71 -5.54 10.76
N LEU A 83 5.57 -5.01 10.29
CA LEU A 83 5.34 -3.57 10.21
C LEU A 83 5.16 -2.96 11.61
N LEU A 84 4.26 -3.53 12.43
CA LEU A 84 3.96 -3.01 13.75
C LEU A 84 5.18 -3.04 14.66
N ASP A 85 5.98 -4.10 14.61
CA ASP A 85 7.19 -4.30 15.41
C ASP A 85 8.44 -3.66 14.76
N ALA A 86 8.26 -2.86 13.70
CA ALA A 86 9.32 -2.15 13.00
C ALA A 86 10.53 -3.03 12.61
N GLN A 87 10.28 -4.28 12.20
CA GLN A 87 11.34 -5.23 11.90
C GLN A 87 12.18 -4.78 10.69
N PRO A 88 13.53 -4.89 10.77
CA PRO A 88 14.39 -4.53 9.67
C PRO A 88 14.14 -5.44 8.46
N ARG A 89 14.13 -4.85 7.26
CA ARG A 89 13.97 -5.58 6.00
C ARG A 89 15.28 -5.55 5.21
N PRO A 90 15.61 -6.63 4.47
CA PRO A 90 16.85 -6.69 3.71
C PRO A 90 16.83 -5.69 2.54
N LEU A 91 18.03 -5.19 2.19
CA LEU A 91 18.20 -4.14 1.18
C LEU A 91 17.52 -4.41 -0.18
N PRO A 92 17.56 -5.64 -0.76
CA PRO A 92 16.88 -5.90 -2.03
C PRO A 92 15.36 -5.70 -1.94
N VAL A 93 14.74 -6.06 -0.82
CA VAL A 93 13.31 -5.87 -0.58
C VAL A 93 12.99 -4.39 -0.42
N LEU A 94 13.84 -3.63 0.28
CA LEU A 94 13.69 -2.18 0.41
C LEU A 94 13.82 -1.47 -0.94
N GLY A 95 14.78 -1.86 -1.78
CA GLY A 95 14.96 -1.31 -3.12
C GLY A 95 13.76 -1.56 -4.02
N ALA A 96 13.24 -2.79 -4.03
CA ALA A 96 12.03 -3.14 -4.78
C ALA A 96 10.80 -2.39 -4.25
N ALA A 97 10.66 -2.28 -2.93
CA ALA A 97 9.59 -1.50 -2.31
C ALA A 97 9.67 -0.01 -2.68
N ALA A 98 10.87 0.58 -2.70
CA ALA A 98 11.08 1.96 -3.12
C ALA A 98 10.72 2.17 -4.60
N ALA A 99 11.16 1.27 -5.50
CA ALA A 99 10.80 1.31 -6.91
C ALA A 99 9.28 1.19 -7.12
N TYR A 100 8.64 0.26 -6.41
CA TYR A 100 7.19 0.08 -6.42
C TYR A 100 6.46 1.32 -5.90
N LEU A 101 6.95 1.95 -4.82
CA LEU A 101 6.39 3.20 -4.28
C LEU A 101 6.53 4.37 -5.25
N LEU A 102 7.66 4.50 -5.95
CA LEU A 102 7.87 5.52 -6.98
C LEU A 102 6.90 5.33 -8.15
N ALA A 103 6.79 4.11 -8.67
CA ALA A 103 5.83 3.80 -9.72
C ALA A 103 4.39 4.05 -9.24
N TRP A 104 4.04 3.61 -8.03
CA TRP A 104 2.72 3.88 -7.46
C TRP A 104 2.43 5.37 -7.30
N THR A 105 3.44 6.17 -6.93
CA THR A 105 3.34 7.62 -6.78
C THR A 105 3.05 8.28 -8.13
N PHE A 106 3.72 7.83 -9.19
CA PHE A 106 3.46 8.24 -10.57
C PHE A 106 2.04 7.87 -11.03
N LEU A 107 1.64 6.60 -10.92
CA LEU A 107 0.32 6.14 -11.33
C LEU A 107 -0.80 6.85 -10.54
N SER A 108 -0.58 7.12 -9.25
CA SER A 108 -1.58 7.77 -8.39
C SER A 108 -2.03 9.13 -8.93
N GLY A 109 -1.13 9.89 -9.59
CA GLY A 109 -1.48 11.16 -10.21
C GLY A 109 -2.54 11.03 -11.30
N GLY A 110 -2.32 10.11 -12.25
CA GLY A 110 -3.28 9.85 -13.34
C GLY A 110 -4.58 9.20 -12.84
N ILE A 111 -4.51 8.33 -11.83
CA ILE A 111 -5.69 7.68 -11.24
C ILE A 111 -6.59 8.70 -10.55
N LEU A 112 -5.99 9.59 -9.74
CA LEU A 112 -6.74 10.63 -9.04
C LEU A 112 -7.32 11.67 -10.01
N ASP A 113 -6.58 12.09 -11.04
CA ASP A 113 -7.10 13.00 -12.07
C ASP A 113 -8.31 12.39 -12.80
N ARG A 114 -8.23 11.10 -13.17
CA ARG A 114 -9.36 10.38 -13.77
C ARG A 114 -10.56 10.32 -12.85
N TYR A 115 -10.38 10.00 -11.57
CA TYR A 115 -11.48 9.98 -10.58
C TYR A 115 -12.07 11.36 -10.37
N ALA A 116 -11.24 12.41 -10.36
CA ALA A 116 -11.68 13.79 -10.23
C ALA A 116 -12.54 14.23 -11.42
N ARG A 117 -12.16 13.86 -12.64
CA ARG A 117 -12.86 14.27 -13.87
C ARG A 117 -14.10 13.43 -14.18
N ARG A 118 -14.28 12.26 -13.55
CA ARG A 118 -15.38 11.30 -13.78
C ARG A 118 -15.60 10.93 -15.26
N ARG A 119 -14.56 11.04 -16.09
CA ARG A 119 -14.60 10.77 -17.54
C ARG A 119 -13.49 9.78 -17.93
N PRO A 120 -13.69 8.97 -18.99
CA PRO A 120 -12.63 8.14 -19.53
C PRO A 120 -11.51 9.02 -20.11
N THR A 121 -10.34 8.97 -19.50
CA THR A 121 -9.10 9.51 -20.05
C THR A 121 -8.50 8.50 -21.05
N ARG A 122 -8.05 8.99 -22.21
CA ARG A 122 -7.18 8.22 -23.14
C ARG A 122 -5.80 8.04 -22.49
N ALA A 123 -5.02 7.05 -22.95
CA ALA A 123 -3.71 6.73 -22.39
C ALA A 123 -2.80 7.97 -22.28
N ASP A 124 -2.71 8.77 -23.34
CA ASP A 124 -1.87 9.99 -23.37
C ASP A 124 -2.28 10.99 -22.30
N GLY A 125 -3.58 11.21 -22.11
CA GLY A 125 -4.10 12.11 -21.08
C GLY A 125 -3.83 11.59 -19.66
N PHE A 126 -3.86 10.27 -19.46
CA PHE A 126 -3.56 9.65 -18.18
C PHE A 126 -2.08 9.80 -17.81
N PHE A 127 -1.16 9.52 -18.74
CA PHE A 127 0.28 9.64 -18.50
C PHE A 127 0.74 11.10 -18.41
N ALA A 128 0.12 12.00 -19.17
CA ALA A 128 0.35 13.44 -19.01
C ALA A 128 -0.04 13.91 -17.59
N ALA A 129 -1.23 13.52 -17.10
CA ALA A 129 -1.65 13.84 -15.73
C ALA A 129 -0.73 13.20 -14.68
N ALA A 130 -0.31 11.94 -14.87
CA ALA A 130 0.65 11.27 -14.00
C ALA A 130 1.97 12.05 -13.91
N GLY A 131 2.53 12.49 -15.04
CA GLY A 131 3.76 13.27 -15.10
C GLY A 131 3.64 14.66 -14.45
N VAL A 132 2.56 15.39 -14.72
CA VAL A 132 2.33 16.74 -14.16
C VAL A 132 2.28 16.72 -12.63
N PHE A 133 1.63 15.71 -12.05
CA PHE A 133 1.49 15.58 -10.60
C PHE A 133 2.65 14.82 -9.93
N PHE A 134 3.48 14.09 -10.68
CA PHE A 134 4.52 13.21 -10.14
C PHE A 134 5.41 13.90 -9.09
N TRP A 135 6.05 15.02 -9.44
CA TRP A 135 6.97 15.71 -8.53
C TRP A 135 6.28 16.28 -7.29
N ARG A 136 5.00 16.68 -7.42
CA ARG A 136 4.21 17.21 -6.31
C ARG A 136 3.85 16.09 -5.35
N LEU A 137 3.45 14.93 -5.89
CA LEU A 137 3.17 13.72 -5.15
C LEU A 137 4.44 13.12 -4.53
N LEU A 138 5.60 13.23 -5.21
CA LEU A 138 6.88 12.79 -4.68
C LEU A 138 7.30 13.64 -3.47
N ARG A 139 7.16 14.97 -3.55
CA ARG A 139 7.40 15.85 -2.39
C ARG A 139 6.50 15.51 -1.21
N LEU A 140 5.21 15.23 -1.47
CA LEU A 140 4.32 14.73 -0.42
C LEU A 140 4.77 13.36 0.10
N GLY A 141 5.28 12.49 -0.76
CA GLY A 141 5.86 11.19 -0.39
C GLY A 141 7.07 11.31 0.53
N VAL A 142 7.95 12.30 0.31
CA VAL A 142 9.06 12.60 1.23
C VAL A 142 8.54 13.05 2.59
N VAL A 143 7.53 13.94 2.62
CA VAL A 143 6.90 14.35 3.89
C VAL A 143 6.22 13.17 4.59
N ALA A 144 5.57 12.27 3.84
CA ALA A 144 5.01 11.04 4.37
C ALA A 144 6.09 10.13 4.96
N ALA A 145 7.21 9.95 4.25
CA ALA A 145 8.34 9.14 4.72
C ALA A 145 8.93 9.68 6.02
N LEU A 146 9.10 11.00 6.13
CA LEU A 146 9.54 11.65 7.38
C LEU A 146 8.52 11.47 8.51
N ALA A 147 7.23 11.59 8.22
CA ALA A 147 6.17 11.38 9.22
C ALA A 147 6.16 9.93 9.73
N TYR A 148 6.23 8.94 8.83
CA TYR A 148 6.33 7.54 9.22
C TYR A 148 7.63 7.22 9.96
N TRP A 149 8.77 7.75 9.50
CA TRP A 149 10.04 7.58 10.19
C TRP A 149 9.98 8.11 11.63
N CYS A 150 9.41 9.30 11.84
CA CYS A 150 9.22 9.86 13.17
C CYS A 150 8.29 9.00 14.04
N LEU A 151 7.17 8.54 13.45
CA LEU A 151 6.20 7.70 14.14
C LEU A 151 6.79 6.34 14.56
N PHE A 152 7.52 5.66 13.67
CA PHE A 152 8.10 4.35 13.95
C PHE A 152 9.41 4.40 14.76
N THR A 153 10.17 5.50 14.71
CA THR A 153 11.44 5.58 15.45
C THR A 153 11.24 6.14 16.85
N TYR A 154 10.47 7.23 16.98
CA TYR A 154 10.33 7.92 18.26
C TYR A 154 9.05 7.55 18.98
N VAL A 155 7.90 7.64 18.30
CA VAL A 155 6.59 7.42 18.95
C VAL A 155 6.39 5.96 19.31
N HIS A 156 6.76 5.03 18.41
CA HIS A 156 6.69 3.60 18.67
C HIS A 156 7.57 3.20 19.86
N ALA A 157 8.86 3.56 19.87
CA ALA A 157 9.78 3.23 20.96
C ALA A 157 9.30 3.85 22.29
N TRP A 158 8.90 5.11 22.28
CA TRP A 158 8.37 5.76 23.48
C TRP A 158 7.09 5.08 24.02
N LEU A 159 6.18 4.68 23.13
CA LEU A 159 4.89 4.11 23.54
C LEU A 159 5.02 2.65 23.97
N LEU A 160 5.75 1.83 23.21
CA LEU A 160 5.79 0.38 23.38
C LEU A 160 6.99 -0.13 24.19
N ASP A 161 8.05 0.67 24.33
CA ASP A 161 9.18 0.33 25.21
C ASP A 161 9.08 1.12 26.51
N ASP A 162 9.20 2.45 26.45
CA ASP A 162 9.31 3.28 27.66
C ASP A 162 8.00 3.36 28.45
N ALA A 163 6.88 3.67 27.79
CA ALA A 163 5.60 3.82 28.46
C ALA A 163 5.04 2.47 28.90
N TYR A 164 5.14 1.45 28.06
CA TYR A 164 4.78 0.07 28.42
C TYR A 164 5.58 -0.42 29.64
N GLY A 165 6.91 -0.27 29.61
CA GLY A 165 7.78 -0.69 30.71
C GLY A 165 7.45 0.03 32.02
N ARG A 166 7.10 1.32 31.97
CA ARG A 166 6.64 2.08 33.14
C ARG A 166 5.28 1.62 33.67
N LEU A 167 4.33 1.33 32.79
CA LEU A 167 2.96 0.93 33.16
C LEU A 167 2.87 -0.52 33.66
N THR A 168 3.81 -1.39 33.27
CA THR A 168 3.78 -2.82 33.58
C THR A 168 4.78 -3.26 34.66
N ARG A 169 5.67 -2.36 35.10
CA ARG A 169 6.74 -2.66 36.06
C ARG A 169 6.26 -3.32 37.36
N ASP A 170 5.10 -2.88 37.85
CA ASP A 170 4.56 -3.30 39.15
C ASP A 170 3.37 -4.28 39.00
N LEU A 171 3.09 -4.76 37.79
CA LEU A 171 1.96 -5.66 37.54
C LEU A 171 2.35 -7.12 37.73
N ALA A 172 1.78 -7.75 38.77
CA ALA A 172 1.97 -9.18 39.01
C ALA A 172 1.15 -10.09 38.06
N ALA A 173 0.15 -9.54 37.36
CA ALA A 173 -0.77 -10.30 36.52
C ALA A 173 -0.48 -10.14 35.02
N GLU A 174 -0.11 -11.25 34.36
CA GLU A 174 0.20 -11.31 32.93
C GLU A 174 -0.95 -10.80 32.03
N ARG A 175 -2.20 -11.08 32.42
CA ARG A 175 -3.41 -10.60 31.70
C ARG A 175 -3.50 -9.07 31.65
N GLN A 176 -3.07 -8.37 32.70
CA GLN A 176 -3.09 -6.91 32.76
C GLN A 176 -1.98 -6.31 31.88
N ALA A 177 -0.80 -6.93 31.88
CA ALA A 177 0.29 -6.55 30.98
C ALA A 177 -0.10 -6.73 29.50
N PHE A 178 -0.79 -7.82 29.16
CA PHE A 178 -1.32 -8.02 27.81
C PHE A 178 -2.36 -6.95 27.42
N ALA A 179 -3.29 -6.61 28.32
CA ALA A 179 -4.31 -5.59 28.06
C ALA A 179 -3.68 -4.21 27.80
N TRP A 180 -2.65 -3.82 28.57
CA TRP A 180 -1.90 -2.58 28.32
C TRP A 180 -1.19 -2.60 26.97
N ARG A 181 -0.56 -3.71 26.59
CA ARG A 181 0.09 -3.84 25.29
C ARG A 181 -0.92 -3.65 24.15
N LEU A 182 -2.09 -4.29 24.24
CA LEU A 182 -3.17 -4.14 23.26
C LEU A 182 -3.65 -2.69 23.17
N LEU A 183 -3.83 -2.01 24.30
CA LEU A 183 -4.24 -0.61 24.33
C LEU A 183 -3.20 0.31 23.67
N LEU A 184 -1.92 0.12 23.96
CA LEU A 184 -0.84 0.92 23.38
C LEU A 184 -0.73 0.71 21.87
N TYR A 185 -0.85 -0.53 21.38
CA TYR A 185 -0.96 -0.79 19.94
C TYR A 185 -2.21 -0.14 19.32
N ALA A 186 -3.35 -0.13 20.02
CA ALA A 186 -4.55 0.55 19.54
C ALA A 186 -4.34 2.08 19.42
N VAL A 187 -3.69 2.70 20.42
CA VAL A 187 -3.31 4.13 20.39
C VAL A 187 -2.36 4.42 19.24
N PHE A 188 -1.32 3.60 19.06
CA PHE A 188 -0.39 3.74 17.93
C PHE A 188 -1.11 3.61 16.58
N GLY A 189 -1.99 2.61 16.46
CA GLY A 189 -2.80 2.39 15.27
C GLY A 189 -3.72 3.58 14.94
N LEU A 190 -4.31 4.22 15.94
CA LEU A 190 -5.11 5.43 15.76
C LEU A 190 -4.26 6.62 15.29
N LEU A 191 -3.07 6.83 15.86
CA LEU A 191 -2.14 7.85 15.40
C LEU A 191 -1.71 7.61 13.96
N LEU A 192 -1.33 6.38 13.64
CA LEU A 192 -0.97 5.94 12.30
C LEU A 192 -2.13 6.16 11.32
N ALA A 193 -3.36 5.81 11.69
CA ALA A 193 -4.56 6.05 10.88
C ALA A 193 -4.80 7.56 10.64
N GLY A 194 -4.64 8.40 11.67
CA GLY A 194 -4.76 9.85 11.54
C GLY A 194 -3.76 10.45 10.55
N VAL A 195 -2.50 10.01 10.61
CA VAL A 195 -1.46 10.40 9.65
C VAL A 195 -1.82 9.93 8.24
N ASN A 196 -2.22 8.66 8.08
CA ASN A 196 -2.63 8.09 6.80
C ASN A 196 -3.78 8.88 6.14
N VAL A 197 -4.87 9.11 6.88
CA VAL A 197 -6.03 9.88 6.41
C VAL A 197 -5.61 11.27 5.97
N THR A 198 -4.76 11.94 6.76
CA THR A 198 -4.27 13.29 6.44
C THR A 198 -3.47 13.31 5.14
N LEU A 199 -2.55 12.36 4.96
CA LEU A 199 -1.75 12.21 3.75
C LEU A 199 -2.61 11.89 2.52
N GLU A 200 -3.63 11.04 2.67
CA GLU A 200 -4.56 10.66 1.60
C GLU A 200 -5.38 11.86 1.11
N TYR A 201 -5.97 12.65 2.01
CA TYR A 201 -6.69 13.86 1.61
C TYR A 201 -5.76 14.95 1.07
N ALA A 202 -4.53 15.07 1.59
CA ALA A 202 -3.54 15.99 1.02
C ALA A 202 -3.19 15.59 -0.43
N ARG A 203 -3.06 14.28 -0.70
CA ARG A 203 -2.84 13.74 -2.04
C ARG A 203 -3.99 14.09 -2.99
N ILE A 204 -5.24 13.90 -2.55
CA ILE A 204 -6.44 14.24 -3.32
C ILE A 204 -6.46 15.74 -3.61
N ARG A 205 -6.19 16.59 -2.62
CA ARG A 205 -6.15 18.06 -2.81
C ARG A 205 -5.05 18.52 -3.77
N LEU A 206 -3.87 17.91 -3.74
CA LEU A 206 -2.80 18.25 -4.68
C LEU A 206 -3.25 18.07 -6.14
N VAL A 207 -4.01 17.02 -6.42
CA VAL A 207 -4.47 16.68 -7.77
C VAL A 207 -5.74 17.45 -8.14
N VAL A 208 -6.76 17.42 -7.28
CA VAL A 208 -8.07 18.03 -7.56
C VAL A 208 -7.98 19.56 -7.62
N GLU A 209 -7.20 20.17 -6.72
CA GLU A 209 -7.06 21.63 -6.61
C GLU A 209 -5.80 22.19 -7.30
N ASP A 210 -5.08 21.36 -8.07
CA ASP A 210 -3.83 21.70 -8.76
C ASP A 210 -2.81 22.47 -7.89
N ARG A 211 -2.70 22.10 -6.60
CA ARG A 211 -1.80 22.77 -5.65
C ARG A 211 -0.34 22.44 -5.95
N ARG A 212 0.54 23.45 -5.83
CA ARG A 212 2.00 23.30 -6.01
C ARG A 212 2.77 22.95 -4.71
N SER A 213 2.21 23.27 -3.54
CA SER A 213 2.86 23.07 -2.23
C SER A 213 2.27 21.88 -1.47
N ALA A 214 3.13 20.92 -1.10
CA ALA A 214 2.76 19.73 -0.32
C ALA A 214 2.34 20.10 1.12
N LEU A 215 3.08 20.98 1.79
CA LEU A 215 2.73 21.46 3.15
C LEU A 215 1.43 22.27 3.14
N GLY A 216 1.23 23.09 2.10
CA GLY A 216 -0.04 23.80 1.91
C GLY A 216 -1.22 22.84 1.73
N ALA A 217 -1.04 21.76 0.98
CA ALA A 217 -2.05 20.72 0.83
C ALA A 217 -2.32 19.95 2.13
N LEU A 218 -1.29 19.69 2.95
CA LEU A 218 -1.44 19.05 4.27
C LEU A 218 -2.23 19.91 5.25
N LYS A 219 -1.85 21.19 5.40
CA LYS A 219 -2.59 22.13 6.26
C LYS A 219 -4.04 22.25 5.81
N ALA A 220 -4.26 22.30 4.49
CA ALA A 220 -5.59 22.34 3.92
C ALA A 220 -6.35 21.03 4.20
N ALA A 221 -5.71 19.86 4.09
CA ALA A 221 -6.32 18.56 4.41
C ALA A 221 -6.74 18.47 5.88
N LEU A 222 -5.89 18.91 6.81
CA LEU A 222 -6.23 18.98 8.25
C LEU A 222 -7.48 19.85 8.49
N GLY A 223 -7.52 21.03 7.88
CA GLY A 223 -8.68 21.92 7.99
C GLY A 223 -9.96 21.37 7.32
N PHE A 224 -9.82 20.50 6.31
CA PHE A 224 -10.97 19.80 5.72
C PHE A 224 -11.45 18.68 6.64
N ILE A 225 -10.53 17.86 7.15
CA ILE A 225 -10.84 16.74 8.06
C ILE A 225 -11.52 17.27 9.32
N GLY A 226 -10.99 18.32 9.95
CA GLY A 226 -11.60 18.90 11.16
C GLY A 226 -13.00 19.47 10.96
N ARG A 227 -13.34 19.97 9.77
CA ARG A 227 -14.68 20.48 9.44
C ARG A 227 -15.67 19.38 9.05
N HIS A 228 -15.18 18.23 8.60
CA HIS A 228 -15.99 17.11 8.11
C HIS A 228 -15.70 15.80 8.85
N THR A 229 -15.25 15.91 10.11
CA THR A 229 -14.82 14.79 10.96
C THR A 229 -15.74 13.58 10.92
N PRO A 230 -17.07 13.69 11.17
CA PRO A 230 -17.93 12.51 11.20
C PRO A 230 -18.04 11.81 9.84
N ARG A 231 -18.05 12.57 8.73
CA ARG A 231 -18.13 11.99 7.38
C ARG A 231 -16.82 11.33 6.97
N VAL A 232 -15.68 11.95 7.30
CA VAL A 232 -14.35 11.42 7.02
C VAL A 232 -14.11 10.14 7.83
N ILE A 233 -14.39 10.17 9.14
CA ILE A 233 -14.26 9.00 10.02
C ILE A 233 -15.22 7.90 9.57
N GLY A 234 -16.50 8.21 9.32
CA GLY A 234 -17.48 7.22 8.88
C GLY A 234 -17.08 6.53 7.57
N LEU A 235 -16.61 7.29 6.58
CA LEU A 235 -16.14 6.69 5.32
C LEU A 235 -14.86 5.86 5.53
N TYR A 236 -13.91 6.36 6.31
CA TYR A 236 -12.67 5.65 6.58
C TYR A 236 -12.91 4.36 7.37
N ALA A 237 -13.84 4.38 8.33
CA ALA A 237 -14.29 3.21 9.07
C ALA A 237 -14.99 2.20 8.16
N LEU A 238 -15.89 2.63 7.27
CA LEU A 238 -16.57 1.74 6.32
C LEU A 238 -15.60 1.06 5.35
N ASN A 239 -14.69 1.86 4.79
CA ASN A 239 -13.60 1.38 3.95
C ASN A 239 -12.71 0.38 4.73
N GLY A 240 -12.34 0.71 5.97
CA GLY A 240 -11.58 -0.16 6.86
C GLY A 240 -12.30 -1.46 7.18
N LEU A 241 -13.60 -1.43 7.47
CA LEU A 241 -14.43 -2.61 7.69
C LEU A 241 -14.49 -3.49 6.43
N THR A 242 -14.55 -2.89 5.24
CA THR A 242 -14.48 -3.63 3.98
C THR A 242 -13.14 -4.34 3.82
N PHE A 243 -12.03 -3.69 4.21
CA PHE A 243 -10.70 -4.32 4.23
C PHE A 243 -10.61 -5.46 5.25
N VAL A 244 -11.16 -5.28 6.46
CA VAL A 244 -11.22 -6.32 7.50
C VAL A 244 -12.05 -7.50 7.03
N ALA A 245 -13.24 -7.27 6.47
CA ALA A 245 -14.10 -8.32 5.95
C ALA A 245 -13.45 -9.11 4.82
N LEU A 246 -12.77 -8.41 3.89
CA LEU A 246 -12.01 -9.04 2.82
C LEU A 246 -10.87 -9.91 3.39
N THR A 247 -10.16 -9.40 4.39
CA THR A 247 -9.05 -10.11 5.05
C THR A 247 -9.53 -11.30 5.87
N ALA A 248 -10.68 -11.20 6.54
CA ALA A 248 -11.32 -12.31 7.25
C ALA A 248 -11.83 -13.39 6.26
N GLY A 249 -12.34 -12.98 5.10
CA GLY A 249 -12.65 -13.93 4.03
C GLY A 249 -11.41 -14.68 3.55
N TRP A 250 -10.28 -13.98 3.41
CA TRP A 250 -8.99 -14.61 3.08
C TRP A 250 -8.47 -15.52 4.17
N SER A 251 -8.68 -15.25 5.47
CA SER A 251 -8.22 -16.14 6.53
C SER A 251 -8.87 -17.53 6.47
N VAL A 252 -10.10 -17.60 5.95
CA VAL A 252 -10.83 -18.87 5.77
C VAL A 252 -10.53 -19.52 4.41
N ALA A 253 -10.37 -18.71 3.36
CA ALA A 253 -10.16 -19.19 2.00
C ALA A 253 -8.69 -19.48 1.65
N ALA A 254 -7.73 -19.00 2.45
CA ALA A 254 -6.31 -19.12 2.17
C ALA A 254 -5.91 -20.61 2.12
N PRO A 255 -5.32 -21.07 1.00
CA PRO A 255 -4.84 -22.43 0.89
C PRO A 255 -3.68 -22.67 1.86
N GLY A 256 -3.66 -23.86 2.46
CA GLY A 256 -2.56 -24.33 3.30
C GLY A 256 -1.34 -24.77 2.48
N ALA A 257 -0.33 -25.27 3.19
CA ALA A 257 0.82 -25.94 2.60
C ALA A 257 0.35 -27.18 1.82
N GLY A 258 0.44 -27.16 0.49
CA GLY A 258 0.11 -28.28 -0.38
C GLY A 258 1.29 -28.66 -1.26
N GLY A 259 1.31 -29.90 -1.75
CA GLY A 259 2.32 -30.40 -2.68
C GLY A 259 2.17 -29.84 -4.10
N ALA A 260 3.04 -30.28 -4.99
CA ALA A 260 3.05 -30.02 -6.41
C ALA A 260 1.81 -30.58 -7.11
N GLY A 261 1.52 -30.09 -8.31
CA GLY A 261 0.32 -30.47 -9.08
C GLY A 261 -0.85 -29.51 -8.84
N TRP A 262 -2.06 -30.04 -8.66
CA TRP A 262 -3.28 -29.22 -8.62
C TRP A 262 -3.33 -28.25 -7.44
N SER A 263 -2.88 -28.67 -6.24
CA SER A 263 -2.81 -27.82 -5.05
C SER A 263 -1.93 -26.59 -5.24
N MET A 264 -0.80 -26.72 -5.95
CA MET A 264 0.07 -25.60 -6.30
C MET A 264 -0.66 -24.58 -7.18
N TRP A 265 -1.35 -25.03 -8.22
CA TRP A 265 -2.10 -24.16 -9.13
C TRP A 265 -3.29 -23.50 -8.45
N ALA A 266 -4.04 -24.23 -7.62
CA ALA A 266 -5.11 -23.68 -6.80
C ALA A 266 -4.58 -22.62 -5.82
N GLY A 267 -3.43 -22.87 -5.19
CA GLY A 267 -2.73 -21.92 -4.33
C GLY A 267 -2.34 -20.64 -5.06
N LEU A 268 -1.76 -20.78 -6.25
CA LEU A 268 -1.41 -19.66 -7.11
C LEU A 268 -2.64 -18.84 -7.51
N LEU A 269 -3.71 -19.49 -7.99
CA LEU A 269 -4.95 -18.83 -8.38
C LEU A 269 -5.57 -18.07 -7.19
N ALA A 270 -5.62 -18.68 -6.01
CA ALA A 270 -6.12 -18.03 -4.80
C ALA A 270 -5.29 -16.78 -4.44
N ALA A 271 -3.95 -16.87 -4.52
CA ALA A 271 -3.07 -15.73 -4.29
C ALA A 271 -3.28 -14.61 -5.33
N GLN A 272 -3.54 -14.95 -6.60
CA GLN A 272 -3.86 -13.96 -7.64
C GLN A 272 -5.21 -13.27 -7.39
N VAL A 273 -6.23 -14.03 -7.00
CA VAL A 273 -7.55 -13.46 -6.64
C VAL A 273 -7.42 -12.54 -5.43
N TRP A 274 -6.66 -12.94 -4.41
CA TRP A 274 -6.36 -12.11 -3.24
C TRP A 274 -5.65 -10.80 -3.62
N LEU A 275 -4.62 -10.89 -4.46
CA LEU A 275 -3.90 -9.72 -4.97
C LEU A 275 -4.84 -8.76 -5.72
N LEU A 276 -5.65 -9.29 -6.63
CA LEU A 276 -6.63 -8.51 -7.39
C LEU A 276 -7.64 -7.82 -6.47
N ALA A 277 -8.16 -8.54 -5.47
CA ALA A 277 -9.11 -8.00 -4.52
C ALA A 277 -8.50 -6.84 -3.70
N ARG A 278 -7.26 -6.99 -3.22
CA ARG A 278 -6.53 -5.92 -2.50
C ARG A 278 -6.30 -4.69 -3.36
N LEU A 279 -5.90 -4.87 -4.62
CA LEU A 279 -5.67 -3.76 -5.55
C LEU A 279 -6.99 -3.05 -5.91
N ALA A 280 -8.05 -3.81 -6.15
CA ALA A 280 -9.38 -3.26 -6.37
C ALA A 280 -9.85 -2.45 -5.15
N LEU A 281 -9.66 -2.98 -3.93
CA LEU A 281 -10.06 -2.26 -2.72
C LEU A 281 -9.26 -0.98 -2.50
N LYS A 282 -7.93 -0.99 -2.76
CA LYS A 282 -7.10 0.22 -2.69
C LYS A 282 -7.59 1.32 -3.63
N LEU A 283 -7.97 0.94 -4.85
CA LEU A 283 -8.53 1.87 -5.83
C LEU A 283 -9.95 2.32 -5.44
N GLN A 284 -10.76 1.46 -4.79
CA GLN A 284 -12.07 1.83 -4.24
C GLN A 284 -11.94 2.89 -3.14
N PHE A 285 -10.97 2.74 -2.24
CA PHE A 285 -10.67 3.75 -1.21
C PHE A 285 -10.35 5.10 -1.83
N MET A 286 -9.45 5.14 -2.81
CA MET A 286 -9.10 6.38 -3.50
C MET A 286 -10.31 7.01 -4.19
N ALA A 287 -11.15 6.21 -4.84
CA ALA A 287 -12.36 6.68 -5.52
C ALA A 287 -13.40 7.23 -4.52
N SER A 288 -13.64 6.54 -3.41
CA SER A 288 -14.66 6.93 -2.42
C SER A 288 -14.25 8.19 -1.67
N GLN A 289 -12.98 8.34 -1.29
CA GLN A 289 -12.45 9.55 -0.68
C GLN A 289 -12.51 10.75 -1.63
N THR A 290 -12.16 10.54 -2.91
CA THR A 290 -12.28 11.60 -3.93
C THR A 290 -13.73 12.02 -4.12
N ALA A 291 -14.67 11.07 -4.13
CA ALA A 291 -16.09 11.35 -4.23
C ALA A 291 -16.62 12.14 -3.02
N LEU A 292 -16.24 11.77 -1.79
CA LEU A 292 -16.62 12.49 -0.58
C LEU A 292 -16.05 13.91 -0.57
N PHE A 293 -14.78 14.05 -0.94
CA PHE A 293 -14.11 15.34 -1.05
C PHE A 293 -14.81 16.26 -2.06
N GLN A 294 -15.15 15.76 -3.25
CA GLN A 294 -15.90 16.53 -4.23
C GLN A 294 -17.31 16.85 -3.76
N ALA A 295 -18.04 15.90 -3.18
CA ALA A 295 -19.43 16.12 -2.74
C ALA A 295 -19.53 17.16 -1.61
N SER A 296 -18.51 17.26 -0.75
CA SER A 296 -18.44 18.25 0.32
C SER A 296 -18.06 19.65 -0.17
N LEU A 297 -17.40 19.78 -1.33
CA LEU A 297 -17.05 21.07 -1.94
C LEU A 297 -17.98 21.48 -3.10
N ALA A 298 -18.79 20.57 -3.63
CA ALA A 298 -19.63 20.75 -4.81
C ALA A 298 -20.80 21.76 -4.65
N HIS A 299 -20.97 22.41 -3.50
CA HIS A 299 -21.84 23.60 -3.42
C HIS A 299 -21.18 24.85 -4.04
N ALA A 300 -19.92 24.78 -4.48
CA ALA A 300 -19.21 25.89 -5.12
C ALA A 300 -18.42 25.44 -6.36
N GLY A 301 -19.09 25.13 -7.48
CA GLY A 301 -18.53 25.20 -8.84
C GLY A 301 -17.21 24.48 -9.17
N TYR A 302 -16.71 23.59 -8.31
CA TYR A 302 -15.34 23.06 -8.40
C TYR A 302 -15.28 21.80 -9.28
N THR A 303 -15.27 21.99 -10.60
CA THR A 303 -14.86 20.95 -11.55
C THR A 303 -13.35 21.07 -11.81
N ALA A 304 -12.67 19.92 -11.92
CA ALA A 304 -11.21 19.83 -12.09
C ALA A 304 -10.68 20.78 -13.18
N ALA A 305 -9.47 21.33 -12.97
CA ALA A 305 -8.82 22.29 -13.86
C ALA A 305 -8.93 21.88 -15.35
N PRO A 306 -9.11 22.84 -16.29
CA PRO A 306 -9.22 22.55 -17.72
C PRO A 306 -8.06 21.66 -18.19
N ARG A 307 -8.31 20.83 -19.21
CA ARG A 307 -7.29 19.97 -19.82
C ARG A 307 -6.08 20.84 -20.18
N ALA A 308 -4.87 20.38 -19.89
CA ALA A 308 -3.67 20.97 -20.49
C ALA A 308 -3.75 20.76 -22.01
N VAL A 309 -4.24 21.77 -22.72
CA VAL A 309 -4.20 21.82 -24.18
C VAL A 309 -2.84 22.41 -24.51
N TRP A 310 -1.96 21.60 -25.09
CA TRP A 310 -0.75 22.14 -25.72
C TRP A 310 -1.20 23.05 -26.87
N PRO A 311 -0.60 24.24 -27.05
CA PRO A 311 -0.89 25.04 -28.23
C PRO A 311 -0.61 24.19 -29.47
N GLU A 312 -1.63 23.99 -30.29
CA GLU A 312 -1.46 23.34 -31.59
C GLU A 312 -0.64 24.27 -32.47
N SER A 313 0.68 24.00 -32.50
CA SER A 313 1.70 24.72 -33.28
C SER A 313 1.92 26.19 -32.91
N ALA A 314 3.18 26.63 -32.96
CA ALA A 314 3.57 28.04 -32.83
C ALA A 314 2.95 28.96 -33.91
N ALA A 315 2.23 28.41 -34.89
CA ALA A 315 1.59 29.18 -35.96
C ALA A 315 0.29 29.87 -35.51
N ALA A 316 -0.39 29.39 -34.45
CA ALA A 316 -1.65 29.98 -33.99
C ALA A 316 -1.47 31.34 -33.26
N GLU A 317 -0.25 31.65 -32.81
CA GLU A 317 0.07 32.93 -32.14
C GLU A 317 0.43 34.06 -33.12
N MET A 318 0.61 33.78 -34.42
CA MET A 318 0.95 34.82 -35.42
C MET A 318 -0.26 35.55 -36.03
N LEU A 319 -1.49 35.17 -35.66
CA LEU A 319 -2.72 35.83 -36.11
C LEU A 319 -3.38 36.59 -34.95
N GLY A 320 -2.65 37.55 -34.37
CA GLY A 320 -3.26 38.63 -33.60
C GLY A 320 -3.95 39.63 -34.54
N PRO A 321 -5.07 40.25 -34.14
CA PRO A 321 -5.80 41.19 -34.99
C PRO A 321 -4.96 42.47 -35.19
N GLY A 322 -4.73 42.83 -36.44
CA GLY A 322 -4.25 44.16 -36.85
C GLY A 322 -5.36 45.20 -36.77
#